data_AF-A0A3B8ILM4-F1
#
_entry.id   AF-A0A3B8ILM4-F1
#
_cell.length_a   1.000
_cell.length_b   1.000
_cell.length_c   1.000
_cell.angle_alpha   90.00
_cell.angle_beta   90.00
_cell.angle_gamma   90.00
#
_symmetry.space_group_name_H-M   'P 1'
#
loop_
_entity.id
_entity.type
_entity.pdbx_description
1 polymer ?
#
loop_
_entity_poly.entity_id
_entity_poly.type
_entity_poly.pdbx_seq_one_letter_code
_entity_poly.pdbx_strand_id
1 'polypeptide(L)' 'MDAFPHVTLMGDTTGGGAGIPVTHEMPNGWYLRYSGTQTIDPNGHQTELGVYPDVPMVLDEALLQEGRDSMIEAAILFLE' A
#
# COMPACT_ATOMS: atom_id res chain seq x y z
N MET A 1 -10.03 0.72 -2.30
CA MET A 1 -10.28 2.12 -1.90
C MET A 1 -10.25 3.05 -3.11
N ASP A 2 -9.31 2.83 -4.05
CA ASP A 2 -9.26 3.46 -5.38
C ASP A 2 -10.60 3.48 -6.14
N ALA A 3 -11.43 2.45 -6.00
CA ALA A 3 -12.72 2.36 -6.70
C ALA A 3 -13.84 3.30 -6.18
N PHE A 4 -13.58 4.18 -5.21
CA PHE A 4 -14.60 5.05 -4.61
C PHE A 4 -14.41 6.53 -5.01
N PRO A 5 -15.47 7.25 -5.41
CA PRO A 5 -15.36 8.58 -6.02
C PRO A 5 -14.95 9.72 -5.06
N HIS A 6 -14.91 9.46 -3.76
CA HIS A 6 -14.59 10.45 -2.73
C HIS A 6 -13.41 10.04 -1.87
N VAL A 7 -12.58 9.13 -2.37
CA VAL A 7 -11.36 8.68 -1.70
C VAL A 7 -10.19 9.07 -2.58
N THR A 8 -9.16 9.65 -1.97
CA THR A 8 -7.89 9.97 -2.63
C THR A 8 -6.77 9.29 -1.84
N LEU A 9 -5.99 8.46 -2.52
CA LEU A 9 -4.80 7.81 -1.99
C LEU A 9 -3.62 8.76 -2.14
N MET A 10 -3.05 9.20 -1.03
CA MET A 10 -1.87 10.06 -1.00
C MET A 10 -0.76 9.33 -0.24
N GLY A 11 0.45 9.28 -0.78
CA GLY A 11 1.57 8.58 -0.15
C GLY A 11 2.51 7.93 -1.14
N ASP A 12 3.06 6.78 -0.75
CA ASP A 12 3.85 5.92 -1.62
C ASP A 12 3.05 4.68 -2.06
N THR A 13 3.56 3.98 -3.06
CA THR A 13 3.03 2.70 -3.53
C THR A 13 2.99 1.70 -2.37
N THR A 14 1.85 1.05 -2.15
CA THR A 14 1.74 0.07 -1.07
C THR A 14 2.64 -1.14 -1.32
N GLY A 15 2.98 -1.89 -0.26
CA GLY A 15 3.89 -3.04 -0.37
C GLY A 15 3.33 -4.27 -1.11
N GLY A 16 2.07 -4.23 -1.57
CA GLY A 16 1.43 -5.35 -2.24
C GLY A 16 1.10 -6.53 -1.31
N GLY A 17 1.23 -7.76 -1.82
CA GLY A 17 0.92 -8.97 -1.07
C GLY A 17 -0.58 -9.14 -0.81
N ALA A 18 -1.39 -9.06 -1.87
CA ALA A 18 -2.84 -9.02 -1.79
C ALA A 18 -3.50 -10.41 -1.86
N GLY A 19 -2.72 -11.48 -2.03
CA GLY A 19 -3.20 -12.85 -2.02
C GLY A 19 -3.51 -13.41 -0.63
N ILE A 20 -4.27 -14.50 -0.58
CA ILE A 20 -4.49 -15.28 0.64
C ILE A 20 -3.21 -16.06 0.94
N PRO A 21 -2.64 -15.94 2.16
CA PRO A 21 -1.41 -16.65 2.48
C PRO A 21 -1.67 -18.15 2.62
N VAL A 22 -0.86 -18.94 1.93
CA VAL A 22 -0.78 -20.39 2.08
C VAL A 22 0.54 -20.72 2.75
N THR A 23 0.48 -21.57 3.77
CA THR A 23 1.65 -22.01 4.53
C THR A 23 1.80 -23.52 4.42
N HIS A 24 3.01 -23.97 4.08
CA HIS A 24 3.39 -25.38 4.04
C HIS A 24 4.59 -25.63 4.96
N GLU A 25 4.48 -26.63 5.83
CA GLU A 25 5.60 -27.13 6.63
C GLU A 25 6.36 -28.19 5.83
N MET A 26 7.68 -28.04 5.73
CA MET A 26 8.57 -28.98 5.06
C MET A 26 9.11 -30.03 6.05
N PRO A 27 9.49 -31.23 5.59
CA PRO A 27 9.98 -32.30 6.49
C PRO A 27 11.21 -31.95 7.34
N ASN A 28 11.97 -30.92 6.95
CA ASN A 28 13.11 -30.40 7.71
C ASN A 28 12.74 -29.33 8.76
N GLY A 29 11.44 -29.08 8.99
CA GLY A 29 10.91 -28.13 9.96
C GLY A 29 10.87 -26.68 9.48
N TRP A 30 11.16 -26.39 8.21
CA TRP A 30 11.03 -25.06 7.64
C TRP A 30 9.59 -24.79 7.19
N TYR A 31 9.17 -23.52 7.25
CA TYR A 31 7.88 -23.07 6.75
C TYR A 31 8.06 -22.31 5.44
N LEU A 32 7.31 -22.71 4.41
CA LEU A 32 7.17 -21.96 3.17
C LEU A 32 5.83 -21.23 3.20
N ARG A 33 5.84 -19.91 3.06
CA ARG A 33 4.63 -19.07 3.00
C ARG A 33 4.61 -18.25 1.72
N TYR A 34 3.52 -18.30 0.98
CA TYR A 34 3.33 -17.55 -0.28
C TYR A 34 1.86 -17.17 -0.49
N SER A 35 1.61 -16.28 -1.45
CA SER A 35 0.27 -15.89 -1.90
C SER A 35 -0.36 -17.02 -2.72
N GLY A 36 -1.38 -17.69 -2.21
CA GLY A 36 -2.08 -18.78 -2.90
C GLY A 36 -3.17 -18.32 -3.86
N THR A 37 -3.51 -17.02 -3.84
CA THR A 37 -4.50 -16.42 -4.73
C THR A 37 -3.96 -15.13 -5.31
N GLN A 38 -4.56 -14.71 -6.42
CA GLN A 38 -4.32 -13.40 -7.01
C GLN A 38 -5.54 -12.51 -6.80
N THR A 39 -5.30 -11.29 -6.33
CA THR A 39 -6.32 -10.26 -6.20
C THR A 39 -6.13 -9.24 -7.34
N ILE A 40 -7.24 -8.87 -7.97
CA ILE A 40 -7.29 -7.86 -9.04
C ILE A 40 -8.23 -6.72 -8.64
N ASP A 41 -7.91 -5.52 -9.11
CA ASP A 41 -8.80 -4.36 -9.00
C ASP A 41 -9.96 -4.44 -10.01
N PRO A 42 -10.96 -3.54 -9.94
CA PRO A 42 -12.07 -3.50 -10.89
C PRO A 42 -11.67 -3.23 -12.36
N ASN A 43 -10.48 -2.69 -12.60
CA ASN A 43 -9.93 -2.44 -13.94
C ASN A 43 -9.10 -3.63 -14.47
N GLY A 44 -8.94 -4.69 -13.67
CA GLY A 44 -8.18 -5.89 -14.01
C GLY A 44 -6.70 -5.82 -13.69
N HIS A 45 -6.22 -4.80 -12.97
CA HIS A 45 -4.83 -4.73 -12.54
C HIS A 45 -4.57 -5.61 -11.32
N GLN A 46 -3.42 -6.27 -11.30
CA GLN A 46 -3.00 -7.11 -10.18
C GLN A 46 -2.47 -6.26 -9.04
N THR A 47 -2.88 -6.55 -7.80
CA THR A 47 -2.48 -5.78 -6.62
C THR A 47 -1.34 -6.40 -5.82
N GLU A 48 -0.75 -7.50 -6.31
CA GLU A 48 0.34 -8.21 -5.65
C GLU A 48 1.62 -7.37 -5.54
N LEU A 49 1.84 -6.47 -6.50
CA LEU A 49 3.01 -5.57 -6.55
C LEU A 49 2.75 -4.20 -5.90
N GLY A 50 1.62 -4.06 -5.21
CA GLY A 50 1.20 -2.80 -4.62
C GLY A 50 0.09 -2.11 -5.40
N VAL A 51 -0.43 -1.07 -4.78
CA VAL A 51 -1.42 -0.16 -5.34
C VAL A 51 -0.77 1.22 -5.38
N TYR A 52 -0.78 1.84 -6.55
CA TYR A 52 -0.24 3.19 -6.73
C TYR A 52 -1.16 4.22 -6.06
N PRO A 53 -0.60 5.25 -5.41
CA PRO A 53 -1.37 6.36 -4.89
C PRO A 53 -1.84 7.27 -6.04
N ASP A 54 -2.96 7.98 -5.82
CA ASP A 54 -3.43 9.04 -6.71
C ASP A 54 -2.48 10.24 -6.69
N VAL A 55 -1.96 10.56 -5.50
CA VAL A 55 -0.97 11.63 -5.29
C VAL A 55 0.30 11.03 -4.68
N PRO A 56 1.33 10.76 -5.50
CA PRO A 56 2.60 10.24 -5.01
C PRO A 56 3.34 11.30 -4.20
N MET A 57 3.80 10.92 -3.00
CA MET A 57 4.55 11.77 -2.09
C MET A 57 5.48 10.96 -1.20
N VAL A 58 6.54 11.60 -0.75
CA VAL A 58 7.50 11.04 0.21
C VAL A 58 7.57 11.94 1.43
N LEU A 59 7.92 11.34 2.57
CA LEU A 59 8.10 12.07 3.81
C LEU A 59 9.26 13.08 3.67
N ASP A 60 9.01 14.33 4.03
CA ASP A 60 10.03 15.37 4.06
C ASP A 60 10.84 15.22 5.35
N GLU A 61 12.12 14.88 5.21
CA GLU A 61 13.02 14.67 6.33
C GLU A 61 13.22 15.94 7.17
N ALA A 62 13.22 17.13 6.56
CA ALA A 62 13.41 18.38 7.28
C ALA A 62 12.19 18.70 8.15
N LEU A 63 10.98 18.56 7.60
CA LEU A 63 9.73 18.69 8.37
C LEU A 63 9.63 17.61 9.46
N LEU A 64 10.08 16.40 9.19
CA LEU A 64 10.11 15.33 10.17
C LEU A 64 11.01 15.68 11.37
N GLN A 65 12.17 16.32 11.14
CA GLN A 65 13.03 16.80 12.23
C GLN A 65 12.35 17.88 13.09
N GLU A 66 11.40 18.62 12.52
CA GLU A 66 10.57 19.59 13.24
C GLU A 66 9.35 18.95 13.93
N GLY A 67 9.19 17.63 13.83
CA GLY A 67 8.04 16.90 14.37
C GLY A 67 6.76 17.05 13.54
N ARG A 68 6.89 17.46 12.28
CA ARG A 68 5.78 17.63 11.33
C ARG A 68 5.78 16.51 10.29
N ASP A 69 4.60 15.99 9.97
CA ASP A 69 4.44 14.96 8.94
C ASP A 69 3.98 15.62 7.63
N SER A 70 4.85 15.67 6.63
CA SER A 70 4.54 16.32 5.35
C SER A 70 3.38 15.68 4.60
N MET A 71 3.12 14.39 4.79
CA MET A 71 2.02 13.69 4.12
C MET A 71 0.68 14.07 4.76
N ILE A 72 0.62 14.14 6.10
CA ILE A 72 -0.58 14.58 6.82
C ILE A 72 -0.89 16.05 6.51
N GLU A 73 0.12 16.92 6.52
CA GLU A 73 -0.05 18.35 6.22
C GLU A 73 -0.56 18.56 4.78
N ALA A 74 -0.04 17.80 3.82
CA ALA A 74 -0.51 17.82 2.45
C ALA A 74 -1.96 17.31 2.31
N ALA A 75 -2.34 16.27 3.06
CA ALA A 75 -3.71 15.74 3.07
C ALA A 75 -4.71 16.73 3.68
N ILE A 76 -4.33 17.46 4.72
CA ILE A 76 -5.16 18.54 5.31
C ILE A 76 -5.40 19.61 4.25
N LEU A 77 -4.33 20.11 3.62
CA LEU A 77 -4.43 21.13 2.57
C LEU A 77 -5.25 20.67 1.35
N PHE A 78 -5.22 19.38 1.02
CA PHE A 78 -6.00 18.82 -0.08
C PHE A 78 -7.51 18.80 0.20
N LEU A 79 -7.91 18.76 1.47
CA LEU A 79 -9.31 18.70 1.89
C LEU A 79 -9.93 20.09 2.18
N GLU A 80 -9.11 21.14 2.27
CA GLU A 80 -9.54 22.54 2.39
C GLU A 80 -10.06 23.11 1.07
#